data_AF-A0A954JUH9-F1
#
_entry.id   AF-A0A954JUH9-F1
#
_cell.length_a   1.000
_cell.length_b   1.000
_cell.length_c   1.000
_cell.angle_alpha   90.00
_cell.angle_beta   90.00
_cell.angle_gamma   90.00
#
_symmetry.space_group_name_H-M   'P 1'
#
loop_
_entity.id
_entity.type
_entity.pdbx_description
1 polymer ?
#
loop_
_entity_poly.entity_id
_entity_poly.type
_entity_poly.pdbx_seq_one_letter_code
_entity_poly.pdbx_strand_id
1 'polypeptide(L)' 'DTDTPLRKTYDPGHRHADQDGNVTYPNIDLVTEFVNALEAGRAYEANISALDITKEMFNTSLRILA' A
#
# COMPACT_ATOMS: atom_id res chain seq x y z
N ASP A 1 2.43 -6.34 7.08
CA ASP A 1 1.11 -6.21 7.70
C ASP A 1 0.27 -7.51 7.74
N THR A 2 0.78 -8.63 7.22
CA THR A 2 0.00 -9.89 7.12
C THR A 2 0.11 -10.80 8.35
N ASP A 3 0.83 -10.38 9.40
CA ASP A 3 1.12 -11.17 10.60
C ASP A 3 0.48 -10.59 11.87
N THR A 4 -0.42 -9.61 11.72
CA THR A 4 -1.18 -9.07 12.85
C THR A 4 -2.43 -9.91 13.11
N PRO A 5 -2.72 -10.25 14.38
CA PRO A 5 -3.88 -11.07 14.70
C PRO A 5 -5.18 -10.34 14.33
N LEU A 6 -6.13 -11.09 13.75
CA LEU A 6 -7.45 -10.57 13.41
C LEU A 6 -8.18 -10.05 14.66
N ARG A 7 -8.93 -8.97 14.50
CA ARG A 7 -9.64 -8.33 15.62
C ARG A 7 -10.85 -9.18 16.00
N LYS A 8 -10.82 -9.78 17.19
CA LYS A 8 -11.95 -10.52 17.76
C LYS A 8 -12.81 -9.61 18.64
N THR A 9 -14.10 -9.58 18.39
CA THR A 9 -15.08 -8.83 19.19
C THR A 9 -16.14 -9.80 19.69
N TYR A 10 -16.47 -9.73 20.98
CA TYR A 10 -17.53 -10.55 21.56
C TYR A 10 -18.91 -9.99 21.16
N ASP A 11 -19.65 -10.75 20.35
CA ASP A 11 -21.02 -10.44 19.93
C ASP A 11 -21.80 -11.76 19.73
N PRO A 12 -22.37 -12.32 20.81
CA PRO A 12 -23.03 -13.62 20.79
C PRO A 12 -24.36 -13.62 20.01
N GLY A 13 -24.87 -12.46 19.60
CA GLY A 13 -26.10 -12.33 18.80
C GLY A 13 -25.84 -12.38 17.28
N HIS A 14 -24.58 -12.35 16.85
CA HIS A 14 -24.22 -12.27 15.45
C HIS A 14 -24.26 -13.66 14.78
N ARG A 15 -24.87 -13.77 13.59
CA ARG A 15 -24.99 -15.04 12.83
C ARG A 15 -23.65 -15.71 12.50
N HIS A 16 -22.58 -14.90 12.47
CA HIS A 16 -21.21 -15.35 12.20
C HIS A 16 -20.34 -15.44 13.47
N ALA A 17 -20.94 -15.45 14.65
CA ALA A 17 -20.21 -15.70 15.90
C ALA A 17 -19.75 -17.17 15.98
N ASP A 18 -18.56 -17.39 16.53
CA ASP A 18 -18.05 -18.72 16.83
C ASP A 18 -18.75 -19.36 18.05
N GLN A 19 -18.34 -20.58 18.41
CA GLN A 19 -18.94 -21.33 19.55
C GLN A 19 -18.83 -20.59 20.89
N ASP A 20 -17.88 -19.66 21.00
CA ASP A 20 -17.62 -18.84 22.19
C ASP A 20 -18.30 -17.45 22.11
N GLY A 21 -19.08 -17.18 21.05
CA GLY A 21 -19.79 -15.92 20.87
C GLY A 21 -18.93 -14.78 20.29
N ASN A 22 -17.77 -15.08 19.71
CA ASN A 22 -16.86 -14.07 19.15
C ASN A 22 -17.01 -13.96 17.63
N VAL A 23 -16.95 -12.72 17.14
CA VAL A 23 -16.92 -12.38 15.72
C VAL A 23 -15.53 -11.89 15.36
N THR A 24 -14.96 -12.47 14.30
CA THR A 24 -13.65 -12.09 13.79
C THR A 24 -13.81 -11.03 12.70
N TYR A 25 -13.17 -9.88 12.90
CA TYR A 25 -13.10 -8.78 11.94
C TYR A 25 -11.69 -8.68 11.33
N PRO A 26 -11.58 -8.26 10.06
CA PRO A 26 -10.30 -7.91 9.47
C PRO A 26 -9.59 -6.84 10.31
N ASN A 27 -8.28 -6.99 10.49
CA ASN A 27 -7.43 -5.99 11.15
C ASN A 27 -6.89 -4.99 10.12
N ILE A 28 -7.80 -4.33 9.39
CA ILE A 28 -7.46 -3.37 8.33
C ILE A 28 -7.86 -1.97 8.78
N ASP A 29 -6.89 -1.04 8.81
CA ASP A 29 -7.17 0.39 8.97
C ASP A 29 -7.25 1.05 7.59
N LEU A 30 -8.46 1.49 7.23
CA LEU A 30 -8.72 2.12 5.93
C LEU A 30 -7.93 3.43 5.74
N VAL A 31 -7.65 4.17 6.81
CA VAL A 31 -6.89 5.42 6.72
C VAL A 31 -5.44 5.10 6.40
N THR A 32 -4.86 4.13 7.11
CA THR A 32 -3.49 3.69 6.87
C THR A 32 -3.33 3.12 5.45
N GLU A 33 -4.24 2.26 5.01
CA GLU A 33 -4.16 1.67 3.67
C GLU A 33 -4.32 2.71 2.56
N PHE A 34 -5.15 3.74 2.75
CA PHE A 34 -5.28 4.82 1.78
C PHE A 34 -4.02 5.68 1.70
N VAL A 35 -3.38 5.95 2.85
CA VAL A 35 -2.09 6.67 2.90
C VAL A 35 -0.99 5.85 2.22
N ASN A 36 -0.91 4.56 2.50
CA ASN A 36 0.04 3.64 1.85
C ASN A 36 -0.16 3.62 0.33
N ALA A 37 -1.41 3.55 -0.13
CA ALA A 37 -1.73 3.57 -1.56
C ALA A 37 -1.37 4.91 -2.21
N LEU A 38 -1.64 6.03 -1.53
CA LEU A 38 -1.25 7.37 -2.00
C LEU A 38 0.26 7.51 -2.09
N GLU A 39 0.99 7.04 -1.08
CA GLU A 39 2.46 7.07 -1.06
C GLU A 39 3.04 6.24 -2.20
N ALA A 40 2.52 5.03 -2.43
CA ALA A 40 2.91 4.20 -3.56
C ALA A 40 2.68 4.89 -4.91
N GLY A 41 1.55 5.59 -5.07
CA GLY A 41 1.27 6.39 -6.26
C GLY A 41 2.27 7.52 -6.47
N ARG A 42 2.56 8.30 -5.43
CA ARG A 42 3.55 9.39 -5.50
C ARG A 42 4.97 8.88 -5.76
N ALA A 43 5.35 7.76 -5.16
CA ALA A 43 6.64 7.14 -5.40
C ALA A 43 6.77 6.66 -6.85
N TYR A 44 5.69 6.12 -7.43
CA TYR A 44 5.66 5.73 -8.83
C TYR A 44 5.83 6.92 -9.78
N GLU A 45 5.12 8.02 -9.54
CA GLU A 45 5.27 9.26 -10.30
C GLU A 45 6.70 9.82 -10.20
N ALA A 46 7.26 9.84 -8.98
CA ALA A 46 8.64 10.31 -8.76
C ALA A 46 9.66 9.44 -9.52
N ASN A 47 9.47 8.11 -9.54
CA ASN A 47 10.34 7.20 -10.29
C ASN A 47 10.27 7.42 -11.80
N ILE A 48 9.08 7.66 -12.35
CA ILE A 48 8.92 8.00 -13.77
C ILE A 48 9.68 9.30 -14.09
N SER A 49 9.51 10.34 -13.27
CA SER A 49 10.20 11.61 -13.47
C SER A 49 11.72 11.45 -13.42
N ALA A 50 12.25 10.68 -12.46
CA ALA A 50 13.67 10.37 -12.37
C ALA A 50 14.20 9.61 -13.61
N LEU A 51 13.41 8.67 -14.14
CA LEU A 51 13.76 7.95 -15.36
C LEU A 51 13.81 8.87 -16.57
N ASP A 52 12.88 9.82 -16.69
CA ASP A 52 12.86 10.76 -17.81
C ASP A 52 14.07 11.71 -17.77
N ILE A 53 14.41 12.23 -16.60
CA ILE A 53 15.65 13.01 -16.39
C ILE A 53 16.87 12.18 -16.81
N THR A 54 16.90 10.90 -16.42
CA THR A 54 18.01 10.00 -16.79
C THR A 54 18.13 9.82 -18.30
N LYS A 55 17.00 9.66 -19.02
CA LYS A 55 16.99 9.58 -20.49
C LYS A 55 17.50 10.87 -21.13
N GLU A 56 17.09 12.03 -20.62
CA GLU A 56 17.57 13.33 -21.12
C GLU A 56 19.08 13.51 -20.93
N MET A 57 19.59 13.15 -19.75
CA MET A 57 21.03 13.17 -19.46
C MET A 57 21.80 12.25 -20.40
N PHE A 58 21.28 11.05 -20.67
CA PHE A 58 21.91 10.09 -21.59
C PHE A 58 21.97 10.64 -23.02
N ASN A 59 20.86 11.16 -23.55
CA ASN A 59 20.81 11.76 -24.88
C ASN A 59 21.73 12.97 -25.02
N THR A 60 21.80 13.80 -23.98
CA THR A 60 22.71 14.95 -23.94
C THR A 60 24.17 14.50 -23.95
N SER A 61 24.50 13.45 -23.19
CA SER A 61 25.85 12.88 -23.16
C SER A 61 26.27 12.33 -24.52
N LEU A 62 25.38 11.59 -25.19
CA LEU A 62 25.65 11.10 -26.56
C LEU A 62 25.88 12.25 -27.55
N ARG A 63 25.13 13.35 -27.43
CA ARG A 63 25.30 14.53 -28.29
C ARG A 63 26.65 15.23 -28.09
N ILE A 64 27.19 15.22 -26.87
CA ILE A 64 28.49 15.85 -26.57
C ILE A 64 29.66 14.95 -26.99
N LEU A 65 29.48 13.64 -27.00
CA LEU A 65 30.50 12.67 -27.41
C LEU A 65 30.59 12.45 -28.94
N ALA A 66 29.54 12.79 -29.68
CA ALA A 66 29.48 12.73 -31.14
C ALA A 66 30.03 14.02 -31.77
#